data_AF-A0A2G8LNH9-F1
#
_entry.id   AF-A0A2G8LNH9-F1
#
_cell.length_a   1.000
_cell.length_b   1.000
_cell.length_c   1.000
_cell.angle_alpha   90.00
_cell.angle_beta   90.00
_cell.angle_gamma   90.00
#
_symmetry.space_group_name_H-M   'P 1'
#
loop_
_entity.id
_entity.type
_entity.pdbx_description
1 polymer ?
#
loop_
_entity_poly.entity_id
_entity_poly.type
_entity_poly.pdbx_seq_one_letter_code
_entity_poly.pdbx_strand_id
1 'polypeptide(L)'
;MGGRVGYRRAPVYAENCFCPEQEPSEWLTNMRCPGEVPNQIQRDFAPFPTIDLDRLVQEAIERFAEHHSLCHYSIINNRIYRRTFGQHVGFKMFSDAFLTSLARKVALPDLEFFINLGDWPLEKRLVSQSPLPILSWCGSEMTRDIVLPTYDLTESTLETMG
;
A
#
# COMPACT_ATOMS: atom_id res chain seq x y z
N MET A 1 1.07 -13.65 -51.15
CA MET A 1 0.80 -12.25 -50.74
C MET A 1 0.93 -12.17 -49.23
N GLY A 2 2.09 -11.72 -48.75
CA GLY A 2 2.35 -11.54 -47.31
C GLY A 2 1.88 -10.16 -46.87
N GLY A 3 0.88 -10.11 -46.00
CA GLY A 3 0.39 -8.90 -45.34
C GLY A 3 0.68 -8.99 -43.84
N ARG A 4 1.43 -8.02 -43.33
CA ARG A 4 2.09 -7.99 -42.03
C ARG A 4 1.09 -8.05 -40.87
N VAL A 5 1.32 -8.96 -39.92
CA VAL A 5 0.73 -8.89 -38.58
C VAL A 5 1.42 -7.74 -37.84
N GLY A 6 0.75 -6.60 -37.76
CA GLY A 6 1.21 -5.45 -37.01
C GLY A 6 1.11 -5.69 -35.51
N TYR A 7 2.14 -6.26 -34.90
CA TYR A 7 2.34 -6.14 -33.45
C TYR A 7 2.54 -4.65 -33.14
N ARG A 8 1.59 -4.02 -32.44
CA ARG A 8 1.90 -2.76 -31.74
C ARG A 8 2.95 -3.08 -30.68
N ARG A 9 4.21 -2.80 -30.98
CA ARG A 9 5.30 -2.81 -30.00
C ARG A 9 5.11 -1.60 -29.10
N ALA A 10 4.25 -1.72 -28.08
CA ALA A 10 4.30 -0.76 -26.98
C ALA A 10 5.72 -0.81 -26.38
N PRO A 11 6.34 0.33 -26.07
CA PRO A 11 7.65 0.34 -25.43
C PRO A 11 7.56 -0.40 -24.09
N VAL A 12 8.51 -1.31 -23.86
CA VAL A 12 8.68 -1.96 -22.56
C VAL A 12 9.45 -0.97 -21.68
N TYR A 13 8.82 -0.50 -20.62
CA TYR A 13 9.46 0.38 -19.65
C TYR A 13 10.14 -0.45 -18.57
N ALA A 14 11.37 -0.09 -18.22
CA ALA A 14 12.06 -0.69 -17.09
C ALA A 14 11.38 -0.26 -15.77
N GLU A 15 11.45 -1.10 -14.74
CA GLU A 15 10.90 -0.82 -13.39
C GLU A 15 11.46 0.47 -12.78
N ASN A 16 12.67 0.86 -13.19
CA ASN A 16 13.34 2.06 -12.72
C ASN A 16 13.00 3.33 -13.53
N CYS A 17 12.14 3.27 -14.56
CA CYS A 17 11.61 4.45 -15.25
C CYS A 17 10.84 5.33 -14.26
N PHE A 18 11.09 6.64 -14.26
CA PHE A 18 10.26 7.59 -13.52
C PHE A 18 9.31 8.27 -14.50
N CYS A 19 8.13 7.69 -14.66
CA CYS A 19 7.21 7.93 -15.76
C CYS A 19 5.75 7.92 -15.24
N PRO A 20 5.40 8.75 -14.22
CA PRO A 20 4.13 8.63 -13.53
C PRO A 20 2.96 9.13 -14.40
N GLU A 21 2.00 8.25 -14.65
CA GLU A 21 0.71 8.62 -15.23
C GLU A 21 0.01 9.61 -14.30
N GLN A 22 -0.45 10.74 -14.84
CA GLN A 22 -1.06 11.81 -14.05
C GLN A 22 -2.52 11.50 -13.72
N GLU A 23 -3.20 10.74 -14.58
CA GLU A 23 -4.59 10.34 -14.40
C GLU A 23 -4.68 8.90 -13.85
N PRO A 24 -4.99 8.70 -12.55
CA PRO A 24 -5.04 7.36 -11.97
C PRO A 24 -6.06 6.44 -12.66
N SER A 25 -7.14 7.00 -13.21
CA SER A 25 -8.15 6.25 -13.94
C SER A 25 -7.61 5.65 -15.25
N GLU A 26 -6.75 6.38 -15.96
CA GLU A 26 -6.06 5.90 -17.15
C GLU A 26 -5.05 4.81 -16.78
N TRP A 27 -4.29 5.01 -15.69
CA TRP A 27 -3.37 4.01 -15.18
C TRP A 27 -4.08 2.68 -14.83
N LEU A 28 -5.18 2.74 -14.08
CA LEU A 28 -5.98 1.55 -13.73
C LEU A 28 -6.51 0.83 -14.97
N THR A 29 -6.97 1.57 -15.97
CA THR A 29 -7.45 1.03 -17.25
C THR A 29 -6.31 0.32 -18.00
N ASN A 30 -5.13 0.94 -18.07
CA ASN A 30 -3.95 0.41 -18.72
C ASN A 30 -3.41 -0.86 -18.03
N MET A 31 -3.46 -0.88 -16.69
CA MET A 31 -3.11 -2.04 -15.87
C MET A 31 -4.20 -3.13 -15.87
N ARG A 32 -5.34 -2.87 -16.52
CA ARG A 32 -6.50 -3.77 -16.60
C ARG A 32 -7.01 -4.16 -15.21
N CYS A 33 -6.96 -3.22 -14.28
CA CYS A 33 -7.55 -3.40 -12.96
C CYS A 33 -9.08 -3.59 -13.12
N PRO A 34 -9.72 -4.43 -12.29
CA PRO A 34 -11.17 -4.51 -12.25
C PRO A 34 -11.78 -3.12 -12.01
N GLY A 35 -12.89 -2.81 -12.68
CA GLY A 35 -13.60 -1.52 -12.51
C GLY A 35 -14.26 -1.37 -11.14
N GLU A 36 -14.45 -2.48 -10.41
CA GLU A 36 -14.99 -2.49 -9.05
C GLU A 36 -13.87 -2.76 -8.05
N VAL A 37 -13.91 -2.05 -6.93
CA VAL A 37 -12.97 -2.28 -5.81
C VAL A 37 -13.22 -3.68 -5.22
N PRO A 38 -12.18 -4.52 -5.04
CA PRO A 38 -12.33 -5.84 -4.42
C PRO A 38 -13.09 -5.81 -3.09
N ASN A 39 -13.95 -6.80 -2.88
CA ASN A 39 -14.81 -6.89 -1.69
C ASN A 39 -14.03 -6.86 -0.35
N GLN A 40 -12.82 -7.41 -0.32
CA GLN A 40 -11.99 -7.37 0.90
C GLN A 40 -11.59 -5.93 1.24
N ILE A 41 -11.11 -5.14 0.27
CA ILE A 41 -10.77 -3.73 0.49
C ILE A 41 -12.01 -2.97 1.00
N GLN A 42 -13.17 -3.17 0.39
CA GLN A 42 -14.40 -2.50 0.86
C GLN A 42 -14.76 -2.85 2.31
N ARG A 43 -14.60 -4.12 2.71
CA ARG A 43 -14.88 -4.58 4.08
C ARG A 43 -13.89 -4.03 5.10
N ASP A 44 -12.62 -4.01 4.76
CA ASP A 44 -11.55 -3.55 5.65
C ASP A 44 -11.63 -2.04 5.89
N PHE A 45 -12.05 -1.26 4.88
CA PHE A 45 -12.24 0.18 5.01
C PHE A 45 -13.61 0.58 5.57
N ALA A 46 -14.61 -0.30 5.60
CA ALA A 46 -15.96 0.01 6.10
C ALA A 46 -16.00 0.59 7.53
N PRO A 47 -15.14 0.16 8.49
CA PRO A 47 -15.08 0.77 9.82
C PRO A 47 -14.51 2.21 9.86
N PHE A 48 -13.91 2.69 8.76
CA PHE A 48 -13.13 3.92 8.70
C PHE A 48 -13.68 4.91 7.65
N PRO A 49 -14.93 5.40 7.79
CA PRO A 49 -15.52 6.34 6.83
C PRO A 49 -14.79 7.70 6.81
N THR A 50 -14.16 8.06 7.93
CA THR A 50 -13.33 9.25 8.11
C THR A 50 -12.17 8.90 9.03
N ILE A 51 -10.99 9.46 8.75
CA ILE A 51 -9.77 9.20 9.52
C ILE A 51 -9.30 10.52 10.12
N ASP A 52 -9.17 10.56 11.45
CA ASP A 52 -8.50 11.63 12.17
C ASP A 52 -7.01 11.33 12.22
N LEU A 53 -6.22 12.07 11.44
CA LEU A 53 -4.78 11.83 11.28
C LEU A 53 -3.99 12.14 12.54
N ASP A 54 -4.34 13.22 13.25
CA ASP A 54 -3.65 13.61 14.50
C ASP A 54 -3.82 12.51 15.55
N ARG A 55 -5.05 12.01 15.68
CA ARG A 55 -5.36 10.88 16.56
C ARG A 55 -4.68 9.60 16.11
N LEU A 56 -4.68 9.30 14.80
CA LEU A 56 -4.03 8.11 14.25
C LEU A 56 -2.53 8.10 14.61
N VAL A 57 -1.82 9.20 14.35
CA VAL A 57 -0.39 9.31 14.63
C VAL A 57 -0.10 9.16 16.12
N GLN A 58 -0.84 9.88 16.96
CA GLN A 58 -0.62 9.82 18.40
C GLN A 58 -0.89 8.41 18.95
N GLU A 59 -2.08 7.86 18.71
CA GLU A 59 -2.45 6.56 19.28
C GLU A 59 -1.65 5.40 18.67
N ALA A 60 -1.31 5.43 17.38
CA ALA A 60 -0.53 4.35 16.77
C ALA A 60 0.87 4.25 17.37
N ILE A 61 1.52 5.40 17.61
CA ILE A 61 2.82 5.44 18.27
C ILE A 61 2.69 4.96 19.72
N GLU A 62 1.77 5.55 20.50
CA GLU A 62 1.60 5.20 21.91
C GLU A 62 1.27 3.72 22.13
N ARG A 63 0.47 3.12 21.24
CA ARG A 63 -0.01 1.74 21.43
C ARG A 63 0.93 0.69 20.85
N PHE A 64 1.62 0.98 19.75
CA PHE A 64 2.31 -0.05 18.99
C PHE A 64 3.82 0.15 18.87
N ALA A 65 4.35 1.38 18.96
CA ALA A 65 5.76 1.66 18.69
C ALA A 65 6.74 0.98 19.66
N GLU A 66 6.31 0.69 20.90
CA GLU A 66 7.18 0.10 21.92
C GLU A 66 7.42 -1.40 21.68
N HIS A 67 6.39 -2.13 21.26
CA HIS A 67 6.41 -3.60 21.20
C HIS A 67 6.31 -4.17 19.79
N HIS A 68 5.99 -3.34 18.80
CA HIS A 68 5.82 -3.75 17.41
C HIS A 68 6.68 -2.91 16.49
N SER A 69 6.89 -3.43 15.27
CA SER A 69 7.61 -2.72 14.23
C SER A 69 6.61 -2.03 13.33
N LEU A 70 6.63 -0.70 13.35
CA LEU A 70 5.63 0.13 12.70
C LEU A 70 6.31 1.14 11.78
N CYS A 71 5.69 1.41 10.66
CA CYS A 71 6.20 2.35 9.68
C CYS A 71 5.15 3.38 9.32
N HIS A 72 5.46 4.64 9.59
CA HIS A 72 4.65 5.78 9.21
C HIS A 72 5.10 6.28 7.84
N TYR A 73 4.18 6.34 6.89
CA TYR A 73 4.42 6.85 5.54
C TYR A 73 3.55 8.07 5.30
N SER A 74 4.15 9.10 4.71
CA SER A 74 3.44 10.25 4.16
C SER A 74 3.84 10.39 2.70
N ILE A 75 2.87 10.52 1.81
CA ILE A 75 3.07 10.84 0.40
C ILE A 75 2.67 12.28 0.22
N ILE A 76 3.58 13.11 -0.27
CA ILE A 76 3.34 14.54 -0.50
C ILE A 76 3.96 14.93 -1.83
N ASN A 77 3.15 15.43 -2.76
CA ASN A 77 3.54 15.78 -4.12
C ASN A 77 4.27 14.60 -4.82
N ASN A 78 3.69 13.41 -4.74
CA ASN A 78 4.25 12.16 -5.28
C ASN A 78 5.67 11.81 -4.76
N ARG A 79 6.02 12.31 -3.57
CA ARG A 79 7.26 11.95 -2.86
C ARG A 79 6.93 11.21 -1.58
N ILE A 80 7.64 10.12 -1.34
CA ILE A 80 7.42 9.25 -0.19
C ILE A 80 8.36 9.67 0.94
N TYR A 81 7.78 9.96 2.09
CA TYR A 81 8.47 10.20 3.35
C TYR A 81 8.13 9.06 4.29
N ARG A 82 9.10 8.69 5.13
CA ARG A 82 8.97 7.53 6.01
C ARG A 82 9.60 7.79 7.36
N ARG A 83 8.92 7.37 8.42
CA ARG A 83 9.46 7.28 9.78
C ARG A 83 9.14 5.92 10.38
N THR A 84 10.16 5.24 10.91
CA THR A 84 10.01 3.90 11.49
C THR A 84 10.02 3.93 13.01
N PHE A 85 9.30 3.01 13.62
CA PHE A 85 9.18 2.85 15.07
C PHE A 85 9.36 1.36 15.44
N GLY A 86 9.92 1.10 16.62
CA GLY A 86 10.26 -0.25 17.09
C GLY A 86 11.68 -0.71 16.73
N GLN A 87 12.02 -1.94 17.11
CA GLN A 87 13.39 -2.47 17.00
C GLN A 87 13.67 -3.17 15.66
N HIS A 88 12.68 -3.85 15.06
CA HIS A 88 12.87 -4.73 13.90
C HIS A 88 12.20 -4.17 12.63
N VAL A 89 12.74 -3.06 12.13
CA VAL A 89 12.14 -2.30 11.02
C VAL A 89 12.76 -2.62 9.64
N GLY A 90 13.44 -3.78 9.52
CA GLY A 90 14.07 -4.22 8.28
C GLY A 90 13.07 -4.52 7.16
N PHE A 91 11.94 -5.12 7.53
CA PHE A 91 10.84 -5.52 6.64
C PHE A 91 10.17 -4.35 5.93
N LYS A 92 10.48 -3.10 6.30
CA LYS A 92 10.08 -1.92 5.52
C LYS A 92 10.54 -1.99 4.07
N MET A 93 11.59 -2.75 3.75
CA MET A 93 12.06 -2.90 2.37
C MET A 93 10.97 -3.34 1.39
N PHE A 94 10.05 -4.21 1.83
CA PHE A 94 8.92 -4.64 1.00
C PHE A 94 7.91 -3.52 0.76
N SER A 95 7.60 -2.73 1.80
CA SER A 95 6.69 -1.59 1.65
C SER A 95 7.32 -0.46 0.85
N ASP A 96 8.60 -0.17 1.08
CA ASP A 96 9.39 0.78 0.32
C ASP A 96 9.39 0.44 -1.18
N ALA A 97 9.61 -0.84 -1.52
CA ALA A 97 9.71 -1.29 -2.89
C ALA A 97 8.40 -1.04 -3.67
N PHE A 98 7.25 -1.46 -3.13
CA PHE A 98 5.99 -1.27 -3.84
C PHE A 98 5.55 0.19 -3.88
N LEU A 99 5.75 0.96 -2.82
CA LEU A 99 5.42 2.38 -2.81
C LEU A 99 6.27 3.13 -3.84
N THR A 100 7.57 2.84 -3.90
CA THR A 100 8.48 3.44 -4.88
C THR A 100 8.10 3.04 -6.31
N SER A 101 7.72 1.77 -6.52
CA SER A 101 7.22 1.29 -7.80
C SER A 101 5.96 2.04 -8.25
N LEU A 102 5.00 2.23 -7.35
CA LEU A 102 3.77 2.97 -7.62
C LEU A 102 4.07 4.44 -7.96
N ALA A 103 4.86 5.15 -7.14
CA ALA A 103 5.18 6.56 -7.35
C ALA A 103 5.92 6.85 -8.67
N ARG A 104 6.61 5.83 -9.22
CA ARG A 104 7.26 5.87 -10.54
C ARG A 104 6.27 5.71 -11.70
N LYS A 105 5.15 5.03 -11.49
CA LYS A 105 4.21 4.58 -12.54
C LYS A 105 2.92 5.39 -12.56
N VAL A 106 2.50 5.94 -11.44
CA VAL A 106 1.28 6.74 -11.30
C VAL A 106 1.49 7.84 -10.27
N ALA A 107 0.92 9.01 -10.51
CA ALA A 107 0.89 10.10 -9.56
C ALA A 107 0.03 9.70 -8.36
N LEU A 108 0.67 9.52 -7.20
CA LEU A 108 -0.01 9.19 -5.97
C LEU A 108 -0.57 10.46 -5.32
N PRO A 109 -1.80 10.41 -4.76
CA PRO A 109 -2.36 11.53 -4.03
C PRO A 109 -1.62 11.76 -2.71
N ASP A 110 -1.81 12.95 -2.15
CA ASP A 110 -1.26 13.27 -0.84
C ASP A 110 -2.05 12.51 0.25
N LEU A 111 -1.36 11.65 0.99
CA LEU A 111 -1.97 10.82 2.04
C LEU A 111 -0.94 10.38 3.08
N GLU A 112 -1.45 9.97 4.24
CA GLU A 112 -0.66 9.54 5.39
C GLU A 112 -1.26 8.27 6.00
N PHE A 113 -0.41 7.31 6.35
CA PHE A 113 -0.84 6.01 6.85
C PHE A 113 0.26 5.27 7.61
N PHE A 114 -0.15 4.25 8.36
CA PHE A 114 0.76 3.33 9.04
C PHE A 114 0.72 1.94 8.41
N ILE A 115 1.90 1.34 8.24
CA ILE A 115 2.08 -0.07 7.91
C ILE A 115 2.73 -0.78 9.10
N ASN A 116 2.10 -1.84 9.58
CA ASN A 116 2.70 -2.82 10.46
C ASN A 116 3.68 -3.70 9.68
N LEU A 117 4.90 -3.82 10.21
CA LEU A 117 5.97 -4.63 9.62
C LEU A 117 6.10 -6.02 10.26
N GLY A 118 5.32 -6.32 11.30
CA GLY A 118 5.35 -7.61 11.99
C GLY A 118 4.42 -8.65 11.37
N ASP A 119 4.61 -9.89 11.80
CA ASP A 119 3.89 -11.06 11.28
C ASP A 119 2.43 -11.15 11.76
N TRP A 120 2.09 -10.45 12.85
CA TRP A 120 0.78 -10.51 13.50
C TRP A 120 0.02 -9.19 13.35
N PRO A 121 -1.30 -9.24 13.12
CA PRO A 121 -2.14 -8.03 13.04
C PRO A 121 -2.27 -7.37 14.42
N LEU A 122 -2.45 -6.04 14.43
CA LEU A 122 -2.32 -5.21 15.63
C LEU A 122 -3.66 -4.74 16.20
N GLU A 123 -4.61 -4.36 15.36
CA GLU A 123 -5.81 -3.64 15.80
C GLU A 123 -6.91 -4.61 16.20
N LYS A 124 -6.98 -4.92 17.50
CA LYS A 124 -7.98 -5.83 18.08
C LYS A 124 -9.24 -5.13 18.59
N ARG A 125 -9.29 -3.79 18.57
CA ARG A 125 -10.49 -3.06 19.00
C ARG A 125 -11.68 -3.42 18.11
N LEU A 126 -12.85 -3.52 18.73
CA LEU A 126 -14.11 -3.66 18.01
C LEU A 126 -14.43 -2.35 17.27
N VAL A 127 -15.29 -2.42 16.26
CA VAL A 127 -15.75 -1.22 15.52
C VAL A 127 -16.35 -0.16 16.46
N SER A 128 -17.07 -0.59 17.50
CA SER A 128 -17.64 0.28 18.54
C SER A 128 -16.61 0.96 19.44
N GLN A 129 -15.36 0.51 19.41
CA GLN A 129 -14.25 1.04 20.22
C GLN A 129 -13.31 1.95 19.40
N SER A 130 -13.76 2.38 18.22
CA SER A 130 -13.03 3.29 17.34
C SER A 130 -11.59 2.81 17.05
N PRO A 131 -11.46 1.70 16.28
CA PRO A 131 -10.16 1.15 15.91
C PRO A 131 -9.35 2.13 15.06
N LEU A 132 -8.05 1.90 14.96
CA LEU A 132 -7.16 2.65 14.07
C LEU A 132 -6.99 1.94 12.73
N PRO A 133 -6.98 2.67 11.60
CA PRO A 133 -6.66 2.11 10.29
C PRO A 133 -5.16 1.81 10.19
N ILE A 134 -4.75 0.58 10.51
CA ILE A 134 -3.38 0.09 10.35
C ILE A 134 -3.34 -0.88 9.18
N LEU A 135 -2.45 -0.64 8.22
CA LEU A 135 -2.21 -1.59 7.13
C LEU A 135 -1.31 -2.72 7.65
N SER A 136 -1.68 -3.97 7.38
CA SER A 136 -0.92 -5.15 7.79
C SER A 136 -0.81 -6.17 6.66
N TRP A 137 0.23 -6.99 6.68
CA TRP A 137 0.44 -8.09 5.72
C TRP A 137 -0.52 -9.27 5.91
N CYS A 138 -1.21 -9.30 7.05
CA CYS A 138 -2.18 -10.33 7.41
C CYS A 138 -3.28 -9.72 8.29
N GLY A 139 -4.36 -10.47 8.46
CA GLY A 139 -5.50 -10.10 9.29
C GLY A 139 -6.26 -11.34 9.76
N SER A 140 -7.27 -11.13 10.60
CA SER A 140 -8.16 -12.17 11.12
C SER A 140 -9.56 -11.60 11.38
N GLU A 141 -10.54 -12.47 11.62
CA GLU A 141 -11.91 -12.05 12.02
C GLU A 141 -11.96 -11.25 13.33
N MET A 142 -10.92 -11.39 14.16
CA MET A 142 -10.78 -10.72 15.46
C MET A 142 -9.97 -9.41 15.40
N THR A 143 -9.48 -9.03 14.22
CA THR A 143 -8.71 -7.80 14.01
C THR A 143 -9.39 -6.87 13.01
N ARG A 144 -8.97 -5.60 12.99
CA ARG A 144 -9.49 -4.55 12.10
C ARG A 144 -8.40 -3.88 11.28
N ASP A 145 -7.23 -4.49 11.21
CA ASP A 145 -6.18 -4.14 10.27
C ASP A 145 -6.70 -4.23 8.83
N ILE A 146 -6.22 -3.31 7.98
CA ILE A 146 -6.50 -3.29 6.55
C ILE A 146 -5.45 -4.18 5.87
N VAL A 147 -5.90 -5.27 5.26
CA VAL A 147 -5.00 -6.28 4.73
C VAL A 147 -4.44 -5.87 3.37
N LEU A 148 -3.11 -5.86 3.27
CA LEU A 148 -2.37 -5.68 2.02
C LEU A 148 -2.14 -7.02 1.31
N PRO A 149 -1.85 -7.02 -0.01
CA PRO A 149 -1.18 -8.14 -0.66
C PRO A 149 0.06 -8.54 0.14
N THR A 150 0.30 -9.85 0.31
CA THR A 150 1.45 -10.34 1.09
C THR A 150 2.77 -9.86 0.49
N TYR A 151 3.80 -9.69 1.34
CA TYR A 151 5.11 -9.26 0.88
C TYR A 151 5.68 -10.20 -0.20
N ASP A 152 5.43 -11.51 -0.12
CA ASP A 152 5.83 -12.49 -1.16
C ASP A 152 5.20 -12.19 -2.53
N LEU A 153 3.90 -11.87 -2.55
CA LEU A 153 3.18 -11.55 -3.79
C LEU A 153 3.65 -10.20 -4.34
N THR A 154 3.87 -9.23 -3.46
CA THR A 154 4.40 -7.92 -3.82
C THR A 154 5.79 -8.03 -4.41
N GLU A 155 6.71 -8.73 -3.75
CA GLU A 155 8.08 -8.96 -4.21
C GLU A 155 8.08 -9.73 -5.55
N SER A 156 7.32 -10.82 -5.63
CA SER A 156 7.18 -11.57 -6.88
C SER A 156 6.68 -10.70 -8.03
N THR A 157 5.75 -9.78 -7.78
CA THR A 157 5.22 -8.88 -8.82
C THR A 157 6.25 -7.85 -9.29
N LEU A 158 7.12 -7.38 -8.39
CA LEU A 158 8.17 -6.41 -8.72
C LEU A 158 9.36 -7.07 -9.43
N GLU A 159 9.76 -8.26 -8.96
CA GLU A 159 10.95 -8.96 -9.46
C GLU A 159 10.67 -9.81 -10.70
N THR A 160 9.41 -10.18 -11.01
CA THR A 160 9.09 -10.92 -12.25
C THR A 160 9.26 -10.11 -13.54
N MET A 161 9.60 -8.82 -13.43
CA MET A 161 9.98 -7.95 -14.54
C MET A 161 11.47 -7.55 -14.53
N GLY A 162 12.29 -8.13 -13.63
CA GLY A 162 13.72 -7.88 -13.45
C GLY A 162 14.65 -8.92 -14.07
#